data_AF-A0A956FM56-F1
#
_entry.id   AF-A0A956FM56-F1
#
_cell.length_a   1.000
_cell.length_b   1.000
_cell.length_c   1.000
_cell.angle_alpha   90.00
_cell.angle_beta   90.00
_cell.angle_gamma   90.00
#
_symmetry.space_group_name_H-M   'P 1'
#
loop_
_entity.id
_entity.type
_entity.pdbx_description
1 polymer ?
#
loop_
_entity_poly.entity_id
_entity_poly.type
_entity_poly.pdbx_seq_one_letter_code
_entity_poly.pdbx_strand_id
1 'polypeptide(L)'
;MDDPERQRVEELLARVTRGEVSEAEREELALYVEAEPELRQAIARSEEQGRLGGGWLARVEADHAIAKVETSRRTTIERGVGLALFFGGLVASFAAPLTGSAALVAGLLILVASFIRVRVATHRSDPYKDVQR
;
A
#
# COMPACT_ATOMS: atom_id res chain seq x y z
N MET A 1 -2.00 43.53 9.61
CA MET A 1 -2.18 43.45 8.15
C MET A 1 -1.25 42.36 7.70
N ASP A 2 -1.78 41.27 7.17
CA ASP A 2 -0.96 40.20 6.62
C ASP A 2 -0.24 40.73 5.39
N ASP A 3 1.06 40.43 5.31
CA ASP A 3 1.91 40.81 4.20
C ASP A 3 1.54 39.96 2.96
N PRO A 4 1.10 40.58 1.84
CA PRO A 4 0.67 39.84 0.65
C PRO A 4 1.78 38.95 0.07
N GLU A 5 3.05 39.35 0.22
CA GLU A 5 4.20 38.57 -0.24
C GLU A 5 4.34 37.28 0.58
N ARG A 6 4.14 37.34 1.89
CA ARG A 6 4.15 36.15 2.75
C ARG A 6 3.05 35.16 2.40
N GLN A 7 1.85 35.65 2.12
CA GLN A 7 0.74 34.79 1.69
C GLN A 7 1.07 34.09 0.36
N ARG A 8 1.71 34.79 -0.57
CA ARG A 8 2.13 34.21 -1.85
C ARG A 8 3.18 33.11 -1.66
N VAL A 9 4.18 33.35 -0.81
CA VAL A 9 5.21 32.36 -0.49
C VAL A 9 4.58 31.12 0.18
N GLU A 10 3.64 31.30 1.12
CA GLU A 10 2.91 30.18 1.73
C GLU A 10 2.11 29.36 0.72
N GLU A 11 1.44 30.02 -0.24
CA GLU A 11 0.73 29.35 -1.33
C GLU A 11 1.68 28.51 -2.20
N LEU A 12 2.82 29.09 -2.58
CA LEU A 12 3.85 28.42 -3.38
C LEU A 12 4.43 27.21 -2.64
N LEU A 13 4.76 27.35 -1.35
CA LEU A 13 5.23 26.25 -0.51
C LEU A 13 4.20 25.13 -0.38
N ALA A 14 2.92 25.47 -0.26
CA ALA A 14 1.85 24.47 -0.23
C ALA A 14 1.72 23.70 -1.56
N ARG A 15 1.96 24.37 -2.69
CA ARG A 15 1.99 23.73 -4.02
C ARG A 15 3.22 22.87 -4.23
N VAL A 16 4.38 23.27 -3.70
CA VAL A 16 5.59 22.43 -3.64
C VAL A 16 5.30 21.14 -2.87
N THR A 17 4.66 21.22 -1.70
CA THR A 17 4.28 20.02 -0.92
C THR A 17 3.35 19.08 -1.70
N ARG A 18 2.49 19.61 -2.59
CA ARG A 18 1.61 18.80 -3.44
C ARG A 18 2.29 18.31 -4.73
N GLY A 19 3.48 18.80 -5.08
CA GLY A 19 4.15 18.52 -6.35
C GLY A 19 3.50 19.19 -7.56
N GLU A 20 2.70 20.24 -7.35
CA GLU A 20 1.90 20.94 -8.37
C GLU A 20 2.53 22.28 -8.82
N VAL A 21 3.80 22.48 -8.47
CA VAL A 21 4.53 23.72 -8.77
C VAL A 21 4.99 23.72 -10.24
N SER A 22 4.60 24.76 -10.98
CA SER A 22 5.01 24.95 -12.37
C SER A 22 6.46 25.47 -12.46
N GLU A 23 7.08 25.42 -13.64
CA GLU A 23 8.44 25.98 -13.81
C GLU A 23 8.47 27.49 -13.54
N ALA A 24 7.44 28.24 -13.95
CA ALA A 24 7.32 29.67 -13.66
C ALA A 24 7.25 29.96 -12.14
N GLU A 25 6.55 29.10 -11.39
CA GLU A 25 6.44 29.22 -9.93
C GLU A 25 7.74 28.81 -9.20
N ARG A 26 8.53 27.92 -9.80
CA ARG A 26 9.88 27.60 -9.29
C ARG A 26 10.84 28.77 -9.48
N GLU A 27 10.78 29.43 -10.63
CA GLU A 27 11.53 30.67 -10.88
C GLU A 27 11.08 31.78 -9.92
N GLU A 28 9.78 31.91 -9.67
CA GLU A 28 9.24 32.85 -8.67
C GLU A 28 9.79 32.55 -7.26
N LEU A 29 9.78 31.29 -6.82
CA LEU A 29 10.40 30.86 -5.56
C LEU A 29 11.91 31.13 -5.50
N ALA A 30 12.62 31.02 -6.63
CA ALA A 30 14.05 31.31 -6.68
C ALA A 30 14.33 32.80 -6.43
N LEU A 31 13.49 33.70 -6.96
CA LEU A 31 13.58 35.13 -6.68
C LEU A 31 13.35 35.45 -5.20
N TYR A 32 12.36 34.78 -4.56
CA TYR A 32 12.15 34.93 -3.11
C TYR A 32 13.33 34.40 -2.29
N VAL A 33 13.99 33.33 -2.74
CA VAL A 33 15.20 32.80 -2.08
C VAL A 33 16.40 33.74 -2.21
N GLU A 34 16.51 34.49 -3.31
CA GLU A 34 17.54 35.52 -3.45
C GLU A 34 17.34 36.67 -2.45
N ALA A 35 16.09 37.06 -2.20
CA ALA A 35 15.73 38.07 -1.21
C ALA A 35 15.84 37.55 0.24
N GLU A 36 15.41 36.31 0.49
CA GLU A 36 15.36 35.67 1.81
C GLU A 36 15.98 34.27 1.77
N PRO A 37 17.29 34.12 2.04
CA PRO A 37 18.00 32.85 1.96
C PRO A 37 17.45 31.73 2.86
N GLU A 38 16.76 32.10 3.95
CA GLU A 38 16.15 31.17 4.90
C GLU A 38 15.04 30.32 4.27
N LEU A 39 14.41 30.81 3.19
CA LEU A 39 13.37 30.09 2.45
C LEU A 39 13.85 28.78 1.84
N ARG A 40 15.16 28.61 1.58
CA ARG A 40 15.70 27.32 1.10
C ARG A 40 15.36 26.17 2.03
N GLN A 41 15.41 26.39 3.34
CA GLN A 41 15.08 25.35 4.31
C GLN A 41 13.57 25.09 4.38
N ALA A 42 12.74 26.10 4.13
CA ALA A 42 11.29 25.92 4.04
C ALA A 42 10.93 25.09 2.80
N ILE A 43 11.50 25.41 1.64
CA ILE A 43 11.30 24.66 0.39
C ILE A 43 11.73 23.20 0.57
N ALA A 44 12.94 22.96 1.07
CA ALA A 44 13.44 21.59 1.27
C ALA A 44 12.54 20.77 2.24
N ARG A 45 11.99 21.42 3.28
CA ARG A 45 11.01 20.77 4.17
C ARG A 45 9.70 20.45 3.47
N SER A 46 9.18 21.37 2.66
CA SER A 46 7.96 21.15 1.87
C SER A 46 8.12 20.03 0.86
N GLU A 47 9.26 19.97 0.16
CA GLU A 47 9.60 18.89 -0.76
C GLU A 47 9.68 17.54 -0.04
N GLU A 48 10.34 17.49 1.11
CA GLU A 48 10.42 16.28 1.92
C GLU A 48 9.03 15.84 2.42
N GLN A 49 8.20 16.78 2.88
CA GLN A 49 6.81 16.49 3.27
C GLN A 49 5.99 15.94 2.10
N GLY A 50 6.13 16.52 0.90
CA GLY A 50 5.47 16.02 -0.30
C GLY A 50 5.92 14.61 -0.67
N ARG A 51 7.22 14.34 -0.58
CA ARG A 51 7.80 13.00 -0.80
C ARG A 51 7.28 11.98 0.21
N LEU A 52 7.25 12.34 1.49
CA LEU A 52 6.74 11.47 2.56
C LEU A 52 5.24 11.21 2.40
N GLY A 53 4.45 12.24 2.06
CA GLY A 53 3.02 12.14 1.79
C GLY A 53 2.70 11.28 0.58
N GLY A 54 3.40 11.47 -0.54
CA GLY A 54 3.28 10.62 -1.73
C GLY A 54 3.67 9.17 -1.45
N GLY A 55 4.73 8.94 -0.68
CA GLY A 55 5.13 7.61 -0.24
C GLY A 55 4.08 6.93 0.66
N TRP A 56 3.39 7.69 1.51
CA TRP A 56 2.28 7.18 2.31
C TRP A 56 1.08 6.78 1.44
N LEU A 57 0.66 7.62 0.48
CA LEU A 57 -0.44 7.30 -0.44
C LEU A 57 -0.13 6.04 -1.27
N ALA A 58 1.10 5.90 -1.76
CA ALA A 58 1.52 4.71 -2.49
C ALA A 58 1.41 3.43 -1.65
N ARG A 59 1.73 3.49 -0.35
CA ARG A 59 1.55 2.38 0.59
C ARG A 59 0.07 2.08 0.83
N VAL A 60 -0.76 3.10 1.01
CA VAL A 60 -2.21 2.93 1.19
C VAL A 60 -2.87 2.29 -0.03
N GLU A 61 -2.51 2.72 -1.24
CA GLU A 61 -3.02 2.10 -2.48
C GLU A 61 -2.55 0.64 -2.61
N ALA A 62 -1.30 0.36 -2.26
CA ALA A 62 -0.76 -1.00 -2.21
C ALA A 62 -1.51 -1.88 -1.19
N ASP A 63 -1.78 -1.38 0.01
CA ASP A 63 -2.55 -2.06 1.05
C ASP A 63 -3.98 -2.34 0.58
N HIS A 64 -4.63 -1.38 -0.09
CA HIS A 64 -5.95 -1.59 -0.71
C HIS A 64 -5.93 -2.66 -1.80
N ALA A 65 -4.90 -2.69 -2.65
CA ALA A 65 -4.74 -3.72 -3.68
C ALA A 65 -4.59 -5.12 -3.06
N ILE A 66 -3.80 -5.26 -2.00
CA ILE A 66 -3.64 -6.51 -1.24
C ILE A 66 -4.98 -6.92 -0.62
N ALA A 67 -5.63 -6.01 0.11
CA ALA A 67 -6.90 -6.27 0.78
C ALA A 67 -7.99 -6.73 -0.21
N LYS A 68 -8.03 -6.15 -1.42
CA LYS A 68 -8.98 -6.54 -2.48
C LYS A 68 -8.78 -8.00 -2.93
N VAL A 69 -7.53 -8.47 -3.02
CA VAL A 69 -7.23 -9.86 -3.40
C VAL A 69 -7.59 -10.82 -2.26
N GLU A 70 -7.26 -10.46 -1.02
CA GLU A 70 -7.52 -11.27 0.17
C GLU A 70 -9.01 -11.42 0.49
N THR A 71 -9.77 -10.33 0.36
CA THR A 71 -11.22 -10.28 0.68
C THR A 71 -12.11 -10.64 -0.50
N SER A 72 -11.53 -10.99 -1.67
CA SER A 72 -12.32 -11.35 -2.84
C SER A 72 -13.23 -12.55 -2.55
N ARG A 73 -14.48 -12.50 -3.05
CA ARG A 73 -15.48 -13.58 -2.88
C ARG A 73 -14.91 -14.95 -3.24
N ARG A 74 -14.08 -15.01 -4.29
CA ARG A 74 -13.39 -16.23 -4.73
C ARG A 74 -12.45 -16.75 -3.66
N THR A 75 -11.56 -15.91 -3.11
CA THR A 75 -10.63 -16.31 -2.05
C THR A 75 -11.39 -16.78 -0.80
N THR A 76 -12.47 -16.09 -0.42
CA THR A 76 -13.32 -16.48 0.72
C THR A 76 -13.97 -17.86 0.51
N ILE A 77 -14.52 -18.11 -0.68
CA ILE A 77 -15.12 -19.42 -1.02
C ILE A 77 -14.05 -20.52 -1.06
N GLU A 78 -12.92 -20.28 -1.73
CA GLU A 78 -11.80 -21.23 -1.80
C GLU A 78 -11.32 -21.64 -0.41
N ARG A 79 -11.08 -20.65 0.48
CA ARG A 79 -10.69 -20.90 1.87
C ARG A 79 -11.78 -21.61 2.67
N GLY A 80 -13.04 -21.24 2.48
CA GLY A 80 -14.17 -21.91 3.12
C GLY A 80 -14.28 -23.39 2.75
N VAL A 81 -14.18 -23.71 1.45
CA VAL A 81 -14.17 -25.09 0.95
C VAL A 81 -12.95 -25.85 1.45
N GLY A 82 -11.76 -25.24 1.40
CA GLY A 82 -10.53 -25.85 1.89
C GLY A 82 -10.60 -26.19 3.38
N LEU A 83 -11.08 -25.26 4.22
CA LEU A 83 -11.27 -25.47 5.65
C LEU A 83 -12.33 -26.54 5.94
N ALA A 84 -13.46 -26.51 5.24
CA ALA A 84 -14.52 -27.50 5.40
C ALA A 84 -14.03 -28.92 5.06
N LEU A 85 -13.28 -29.09 3.96
CA LEU A 85 -12.68 -30.37 3.59
C LEU A 85 -11.58 -30.80 4.57
N PHE A 86 -10.75 -29.88 5.04
CA PHE A 86 -9.68 -30.18 5.98
C PHE A 86 -10.22 -30.68 7.33
N PHE A 87 -11.08 -29.88 7.98
CA PHE A 87 -11.65 -30.25 9.28
C PHE A 87 -12.70 -31.36 9.16
N GLY A 88 -13.53 -31.34 8.13
CA GLY A 88 -14.48 -32.41 7.85
C GLY A 88 -13.78 -33.74 7.57
N GLY A 89 -12.69 -33.72 6.79
CA GLY A 89 -11.84 -34.87 6.54
C GLY A 89 -11.14 -35.40 7.80
N LEU A 90 -10.63 -34.50 8.64
CA LEU A 90 -10.03 -34.86 9.92
C LEU A 90 -11.02 -35.59 10.83
N VAL A 91 -12.23 -35.06 11.01
CA VAL A 91 -13.28 -35.72 11.80
C VAL A 91 -13.72 -37.03 11.15
N ALA A 92 -13.91 -37.03 9.83
CA ALA A 92 -14.34 -38.22 9.09
C ALA A 92 -13.29 -39.33 9.11
N SER A 93 -12.00 -39.03 9.23
CA SER A 93 -10.92 -40.04 9.23
C SER A 93 -11.03 -41.03 10.41
N PHE A 94 -11.72 -40.66 11.49
CA PHE A 94 -11.97 -41.56 12.61
C PHE A 94 -13.01 -42.63 12.29
N ALA A 95 -14.02 -42.31 11.46
CA ALA A 95 -15.11 -43.23 11.11
C ALA A 95 -14.92 -43.90 9.74
N ALA A 96 -14.27 -43.20 8.80
CA ALA A 96 -13.99 -43.67 7.46
C ALA A 96 -12.57 -43.21 7.05
N PRO A 97 -11.52 -43.98 7.43
CA PRO A 97 -10.13 -43.53 7.34
C PRO A 97 -9.68 -43.14 5.92
N LEU A 98 -10.07 -43.92 4.91
CA LEU A 98 -9.64 -43.67 3.52
C LEU A 98 -10.28 -42.38 2.96
N THR A 99 -11.59 -42.22 3.10
CA THR A 99 -12.32 -41.06 2.57
C THR A 99 -12.04 -39.80 3.39
N GLY A 100 -11.96 -39.91 4.71
CA GLY A 100 -11.62 -38.80 5.60
C GLY A 100 -10.20 -38.28 5.36
N SER A 101 -9.21 -39.17 5.24
CA SER A 101 -7.83 -38.77 4.93
C SER A 101 -7.71 -38.14 3.54
N ALA A 102 -8.43 -38.66 2.54
CA ALA A 102 -8.45 -38.08 1.21
C ALA A 102 -9.05 -36.66 1.20
N ALA A 103 -10.16 -36.45 1.92
CA ALA A 103 -10.76 -35.13 2.08
C ALA A 103 -9.83 -34.14 2.82
N LEU A 104 -9.12 -34.61 3.85
CA LEU A 104 -8.14 -33.80 4.58
C LEU A 104 -7.03 -33.31 3.66
N VAL A 105 -6.42 -34.23 2.89
CA VAL A 105 -5.36 -33.89 1.93
C VAL A 105 -5.87 -32.93 0.86
N ALA A 106 -7.08 -33.16 0.33
CA ALA A 106 -7.68 -32.26 -0.64
C ALA A 106 -7.91 -30.85 -0.07
N GLY A 107 -8.41 -30.74 1.16
CA GLY A 107 -8.57 -29.48 1.87
C GLY A 107 -7.25 -28.74 2.05
N LEU A 108 -6.20 -29.46 2.46
CA LEU A 108 -4.85 -28.90 2.59
C LEU A 108 -4.32 -28.37 1.25
N LEU A 109 -4.45 -29.13 0.16
CA LEU A 109 -4.00 -28.72 -1.17
C LEU A 109 -4.72 -27.45 -1.65
N ILE A 110 -6.03 -27.35 -1.43
CA ILE A 110 -6.82 -26.16 -1.77
C ILE A 110 -6.33 -24.94 -0.99
N LEU A 111 -6.07 -25.09 0.31
CA LEU A 111 -5.56 -24.01 1.16
C LEU A 111 -4.17 -23.55 0.72
N VAL A 112 -3.26 -24.49 0.43
CA VAL A 112 -1.91 -24.19 -0.07
C VAL A 112 -1.97 -23.50 -1.43
N ALA A 113 -2.79 -24.00 -2.36
CA ALA A 113 -2.96 -23.39 -3.67
C ALA A 113 -3.54 -21.97 -3.56
N SER A 114 -4.52 -21.77 -2.69
CA SER A 114 -5.10 -20.44 -2.41
C SER A 114 -4.04 -19.49 -1.84
N PHE A 115 -3.23 -19.96 -0.88
CA PHE A 115 -2.12 -19.18 -0.31
C PHE A 115 -1.10 -18.77 -1.38
N ILE A 116 -0.61 -19.73 -2.18
CA ILE A 116 0.36 -19.45 -3.26
C ILE A 116 -0.22 -18.44 -4.25
N ARG A 117 -1.48 -18.62 -4.67
CA ARG A 117 -2.15 -17.70 -5.60
C ARG A 117 -2.22 -16.28 -5.04
N VAL A 118 -2.67 -16.12 -3.80
CA VAL A 118 -2.73 -14.81 -3.14
C VAL A 118 -1.33 -14.22 -3.03
N ARG A 119 -0.34 -15.00 -2.57
CA ARG A 119 1.05 -14.54 -2.42
C ARG A 119 1.66 -14.09 -3.75
N VAL A 120 1.46 -14.83 -4.84
CA VAL A 120 1.94 -14.45 -6.18
C VAL A 120 1.24 -13.18 -6.67
N ALA A 121 -0.07 -13.06 -6.44
CA ALA A 121 -0.84 -11.88 -6.83
C ALA A 121 -0.43 -10.62 -6.03
N THR A 122 -0.07 -10.77 -4.76
CA THR A 122 0.31 -9.64 -3.89
C THR A 122 1.79 -9.30 -3.90
N HIS A 123 2.67 -10.22 -4.35
CA HIS A 123 4.13 -10.02 -4.35
C HIS A 123 4.59 -8.75 -5.09
N ARG A 124 3.95 -8.39 -6.21
CA ARG A 124 4.29 -7.17 -6.95
C ARG A 124 3.84 -5.90 -6.23
N SER A 125 2.76 -6.00 -5.46
CA SER A 125 2.12 -4.90 -4.74
C SER A 125 2.64 -4.74 -3.32
N ASP A 126 3.64 -5.51 -2.88
CA ASP A 126 4.23 -5.41 -1.55
C ASP A 126 5.16 -4.19 -1.48
N PRO A 127 4.79 -3.09 -0.77
CA PRO A 127 5.60 -1.90 -0.67
C PRO A 127 6.69 -2.03 0.42
N TYR A 128 6.71 -3.12 1.19
CA TYR A 128 7.62 -3.33 2.32
C TYR A 128 8.85 -4.16 1.96
N LYS A 129 8.91 -4.75 0.76
CA LYS A 129 10.04 -5.55 0.27
C LYS A 129 11.38 -4.81 0.27
N ASP A 130 11.36 -3.48 0.11
CA ASP A 130 12.56 -2.64 -0.02
C ASP A 130 12.99 -1.99 1.31
N VAL A 131 12.19 -2.10 2.37
CA VAL A 131 12.46 -1.46 3.68
C VAL A 131 13.36 -2.34 4.57
N GLN A 132 13.53 -3.63 4.26
CA GLN A 132 14.29 -4.60 5.07
C GLN A 132 15.79 -4.71 4.70
N ARG A 133 16.41 -3.69 4.08
CA ARG A 133 17.83 -3.76 3.69
C ARG A 133 18.71 -2.77 4.45
#